data_AF-A0A427DJR9-F1
#
_entry.id   AF-A0A427DJR9-F1
#
_cell.length_a   1.000
_cell.length_b   1.000
_cell.length_c   1.000
_cell.angle_alpha   90.00
_cell.angle_beta   90.00
_cell.angle_gamma   90.00
#
_symmetry.space_group_name_H-M   'P 1'
#
loop_
_entity.id
_entity.type
_entity.pdbx_description
1 polymer ?
#
loop_
_entity_poly.entity_id
_entity_poly.type
_entity_poly.pdbx_seq_one_letter_code
_entity_poly.pdbx_strand_id
1 'polypeptide(L)'
;MSDVSILERIFFLGWLVLFVAGGFNGIYICFHGIHRLDPYFSQLANIEWESHNPFDSICRMHRYSFQYTFGLKRPDIGNGIAAWLYFTCISLIIYWISMFIGFLGHQFGINILE
;
A
#
# COMPACT_ATOMS: atom_id res chain seq x y z
N MET A 1 19.86 -21.43 18.62
CA MET A 1 19.47 -20.18 19.31
C MET A 1 19.92 -18.93 18.54
N SER A 2 20.90 -19.01 17.63
CA SER A 2 21.35 -17.92 16.74
C SER A 2 20.40 -17.60 15.58
N ASP A 3 19.83 -18.62 14.93
CA ASP A 3 19.18 -18.44 13.63
C ASP A 3 17.81 -17.77 13.74
N VAL A 4 17.10 -18.03 14.85
CA VAL A 4 15.82 -17.38 15.18
C VAL A 4 16.02 -15.86 15.33
N SER A 5 17.11 -15.43 15.97
CA SER A 5 17.42 -14.00 16.16
C SER A 5 17.80 -13.28 14.86
N ILE A 6 18.38 -14.00 13.89
CA ILE A 6 18.71 -13.46 12.57
C ILE A 6 17.44 -13.31 11.74
N LEU A 7 16.56 -14.32 11.78
CA LEU A 7 15.29 -14.30 11.07
C LEU A 7 14.38 -13.16 11.56
N GLU A 8 14.28 -12.97 12.88
CA GLU A 8 13.52 -11.85 13.47
C GLU A 8 14.06 -10.48 13.02
N ARG A 9 15.38 -10.31 13.01
CA ARG A 9 16.00 -9.07 12.54
C ARG A 9 15.71 -8.81 11.07
N ILE A 10 15.79 -9.83 10.23
CA ILE A 10 15.45 -9.71 8.80
C ILE A 10 13.99 -9.33 8.63
N PHE A 11 13.09 -9.97 9.38
CA PHE A 11 11.66 -9.67 9.34
C PHE A 11 11.38 -8.23 9.76
N PHE A 12 11.94 -7.79 10.88
CA PHE A 12 11.78 -6.43 11.39
C PHE A 12 12.34 -5.38 10.41
N LEU A 13 13.54 -5.60 9.87
CA LEU A 13 14.14 -4.70 8.89
C LEU A 13 13.32 -4.66 7.59
N GLY A 14 12.85 -5.81 7.11
CA GLY A 14 11.96 -5.87 5.95
C GLY A 14 10.66 -5.12 6.18
N TRP A 15 10.05 -5.29 7.36
CA TRP A 15 8.84 -4.57 7.77
C TRP A 15 9.06 -3.06 7.81
N LEU A 16 10.16 -2.61 8.42
CA LEU A 16 10.52 -1.20 8.49
C LEU A 16 10.77 -0.60 7.10
N VAL A 17 11.51 -1.30 6.24
CA VAL A 17 11.78 -0.86 4.87
C VAL A 17 10.48 -0.73 4.08
N LEU A 18 9.58 -1.71 4.18
CA LEU A 18 8.28 -1.67 3.50
C LEU A 18 7.40 -0.53 4.02
N PHE A 19 7.42 -0.27 5.32
CA PHE A 19 6.69 0.85 5.91
C PHE A 19 7.21 2.20 5.41
N VAL A 20 8.53 2.41 5.45
CA VAL A 20 9.16 3.68 5.02
C VAL A 20 9.04 3.88 3.52
N ALA A 21 9.42 2.88 2.72
CA ALA A 21 9.34 2.96 1.27
C ALA A 21 7.88 3.06 0.79
N GLY A 22 6.96 2.36 1.47
CA GLY A 22 5.52 2.47 1.27
C GLY A 22 4.99 3.87 1.54
N GLY A 23 5.45 4.52 2.62
CA GLY A 23 5.09 5.89 2.97
C GLY A 23 5.53 6.90 1.90
N PHE A 24 6.81 6.85 1.49
CA PHE A 24 7.30 7.71 0.41
C PHE A 24 6.60 7.44 -0.93
N ASN A 25 6.34 6.17 -1.25
CA ASN A 25 5.60 5.78 -2.43
C ASN A 25 4.15 6.31 -2.40
N GLY A 26 3.49 6.23 -1.25
CA GLY A 26 2.16 6.80 -1.05
C GLY A 26 2.15 8.29 -1.32
N ILE A 27 3.07 9.04 -0.71
CA ILE A 27 3.23 10.49 -0.95
C ILE A 27 3.45 10.76 -2.45
N TYR A 28 4.35 10.03 -3.10
CA TYR A 28 4.59 10.18 -4.53
C TYR A 28 3.31 9.95 -5.37
N ILE A 29 2.52 8.92 -5.03
CA ILE A 29 1.27 8.63 -5.73
C ILE A 29 0.25 9.76 -5.55
N CYS A 30 0.14 10.32 -4.33
CA CYS A 30 -0.78 11.41 -4.02
C CYS A 30 -0.56 12.65 -4.88
N PHE A 31 0.70 13.01 -5.11
CA PHE A 31 1.03 14.26 -5.78
C PHE A 31 1.30 14.09 -7.27
N HIS A 32 1.76 12.92 -7.71
CA HIS A 32 2.26 12.74 -9.08
C HIS A 32 1.86 11.40 -9.70
N GLY A 33 1.86 10.32 -8.92
CA GLY A 33 1.77 8.96 -9.48
C GLY A 33 0.37 8.51 -9.91
N ILE A 34 -0.71 9.03 -9.31
CA ILE A 34 -2.06 8.49 -9.52
C ILE A 34 -2.54 8.61 -10.97
N HIS A 35 -2.17 9.70 -11.66
CA HIS A 35 -2.50 9.96 -13.06
C HIS A 35 -1.96 8.89 -14.03
N ARG A 36 -0.93 8.13 -13.62
CA ARG A 36 -0.41 6.99 -14.42
C ARG A 36 -1.25 5.73 -14.25
N LEU A 37 -2.03 5.64 -13.17
CA LEU A 37 -2.91 4.52 -12.85
C LEU A 37 -4.35 4.78 -13.30
N ASP A 38 -4.81 6.03 -13.23
CA ASP A 38 -6.19 6.41 -13.58
C ASP A 38 -6.64 5.88 -14.97
N PRO A 39 -5.82 5.86 -16.05
CA PRO A 39 -6.24 5.33 -17.36
C PRO A 39 -6.63 3.85 -17.38
N TYR A 40 -6.16 3.06 -16.42
CA TYR A 40 -6.41 1.62 -16.37
C TYR A 40 -7.57 1.23 -15.44
N PHE A 41 -7.91 2.11 -14.49
CA PHE A 41 -8.83 1.78 -13.39
C PHE A 41 -9.95 2.78 -13.18
N SER A 42 -9.83 4.01 -13.67
CA SER A 42 -10.92 4.98 -13.56
C SER A 42 -12.14 4.49 -14.33
N GLN A 43 -13.30 4.73 -13.75
CA GLN A 43 -14.60 4.40 -14.35
C GLN A 43 -15.22 5.62 -15.05
N LEU A 44 -14.56 6.77 -14.99
CA LEU A 44 -15.04 8.00 -15.59
C LEU A 44 -14.83 7.98 -17.10
N ALA A 45 -15.78 8.56 -17.83
CA ALA A 45 -15.69 8.73 -19.27
C ALA A 45 -14.57 9.71 -19.67
N ASN A 46 -14.21 10.64 -18.77
CA ASN A 46 -13.03 11.49 -18.89
C ASN A 46 -12.19 11.39 -17.61
N ILE A 47 -10.94 10.96 -17.76
CA ILE A 47 -9.97 10.79 -16.66
C ILE A 47 -9.58 12.15 -16.05
N GLU A 48 -9.63 13.24 -16.82
CA GLU A 48 -9.29 14.59 -16.33
C GLU A 48 -10.28 15.12 -15.27
N TRP A 49 -11.44 14.46 -15.12
CA TRP A 49 -12.41 14.78 -14.07
C TRP A 49 -12.09 14.12 -12.73
N GLU A 50 -11.06 13.27 -12.69
CA GLU A 50 -10.57 12.74 -11.42
C GLU A 50 -10.07 13.87 -10.52
N SER A 51 -10.39 13.76 -9.24
CA SER A 51 -9.95 14.75 -8.26
C SER A 51 -8.43 14.81 -8.19
N HIS A 52 -7.90 16.02 -8.16
CA HIS A 52 -6.48 16.29 -7.93
C HIS A 52 -6.17 16.42 -6.43
N ASN A 53 -7.16 16.18 -5.56
CA ASN A 53 -6.97 16.20 -4.12
C ASN A 53 -6.07 15.02 -3.69
N PRO A 54 -5.01 15.27 -2.90
CA PRO A 54 -4.13 14.20 -2.43
C PRO A 54 -4.87 13.13 -1.60
N PHE A 55 -5.87 13.51 -0.82
CA PHE A 55 -6.65 12.54 -0.03
C PHE A 55 -7.50 11.62 -0.90
N ASP A 56 -8.10 12.16 -1.97
CA ASP A 56 -8.85 11.32 -2.91
C ASP A 56 -7.90 10.41 -3.70
N SER A 57 -6.72 10.93 -4.05
CA SER A 57 -5.66 10.13 -4.68
C SER A 57 -5.20 8.96 -3.81
N ILE A 58 -5.11 9.14 -2.47
CA ILE A 58 -4.87 8.03 -1.52
C ILE A 58 -5.99 7.01 -1.60
N CYS A 59 -7.25 7.44 -1.56
CA CYS A 59 -8.40 6.53 -1.64
C CYS A 59 -8.42 5.74 -2.94
N ARG A 60 -8.14 6.40 -4.08
CA ARG A 60 -8.02 5.74 -5.40
C ARG A 60 -6.85 4.76 -5.42
N MET A 61 -5.68 5.14 -4.91
CA MET A 61 -4.52 4.26 -4.78
C MET A 61 -4.85 2.99 -3.98
N HIS A 62 -5.55 3.11 -2.85
CA HIS A 62 -6.02 1.97 -2.06
C HIS A 62 -6.90 1.07 -2.93
N ARG A 63 -7.92 1.65 -3.56
CA ARG A 63 -8.89 0.92 -4.40
C ARG A 63 -8.19 0.20 -5.55
N TYR A 64 -7.34 0.88 -6.31
CA TYR A 64 -6.69 0.32 -7.49
C TYR A 64 -5.72 -0.80 -7.12
N SER A 65 -4.94 -0.62 -6.05
CA SER A 65 -4.00 -1.64 -5.57
C SER A 65 -4.73 -2.90 -5.10
N PHE A 66 -5.82 -2.75 -4.35
CA PHE A 66 -6.63 -3.89 -3.91
C PHE A 66 -7.40 -4.54 -5.06
N GLN A 67 -7.99 -3.74 -5.96
CA GLN A 67 -8.70 -4.24 -7.13
C GLN A 67 -7.76 -5.03 -8.06
N TYR A 68 -6.54 -4.56 -8.27
CA TYR A 68 -5.56 -5.29 -9.07
C TYR A 68 -5.09 -6.58 -8.39
N THR A 69 -4.81 -6.52 -7.08
CA THR A 69 -4.25 -7.67 -6.35
C THR A 69 -5.29 -8.76 -6.09
N PHE A 70 -6.49 -8.39 -5.61
CA PHE A 70 -7.52 -9.31 -5.15
C PHE A 70 -8.76 -9.37 -6.05
N GLY A 71 -8.90 -8.45 -7.00
CA GLY A 71 -10.06 -8.42 -7.89
C GLY A 71 -10.05 -9.54 -8.93
N LEU A 72 -11.25 -9.95 -9.33
CA LEU A 72 -11.49 -11.00 -10.34
C LEU A 72 -11.20 -10.53 -11.77
N LYS A 73 -11.31 -9.22 -12.04
CA LYS A 73 -11.05 -8.61 -13.35
C LYS A 73 -9.84 -7.68 -13.22
N ARG A 74 -8.69 -8.14 -13.71
CA ARG A 74 -7.45 -7.36 -13.75
C ARG A 74 -7.32 -6.69 -15.11
N PRO A 75 -7.14 -5.35 -15.18
CA PRO A 75 -6.82 -4.70 -16.44
C PRO A 75 -5.47 -5.18 -16.95
N ASP A 76 -5.32 -5.24 -18.28
CA ASP A 76 -4.05 -5.55 -18.93
C ASP A 76 -3.13 -4.33 -18.81
N ILE A 77 -2.05 -4.48 -18.05
CA ILE A 77 -1.10 -3.41 -17.72
C ILE A 77 0.32 -3.91 -17.84
N GLY A 78 1.26 -3.01 -18.15
CA GLY A 78 2.67 -3.35 -18.25
C GLY A 78 3.25 -3.85 -16.92
N ASN A 79 4.22 -4.78 -17.00
CA ASN A 79 4.86 -5.42 -15.83
C ASN A 79 5.39 -4.43 -14.79
N GLY A 80 5.86 -3.24 -15.19
CA GLY A 80 6.31 -2.20 -14.27
C GLY A 80 5.19 -1.64 -13.40
N ILE A 81 4.02 -1.39 -13.99
CA ILE A 81 2.84 -0.88 -13.26
C ILE A 81 2.27 -2.00 -12.38
N ALA A 82 2.26 -3.24 -12.86
CA ALA A 82 1.87 -4.41 -12.08
C ALA A 82 2.73 -4.57 -10.81
N ALA A 83 4.06 -4.56 -10.97
CA ALA A 83 5.00 -4.65 -9.85
C ALA A 83 4.79 -3.49 -8.87
N TRP A 84 4.56 -2.28 -9.38
CA TRP A 84 4.28 -1.11 -8.56
C TRP A 84 2.99 -1.24 -7.74
N LEU A 85 1.91 -1.77 -8.32
CA LEU A 85 0.64 -2.03 -7.62
C LEU A 85 0.79 -3.12 -6.56
N TYR A 86 1.54 -4.20 -6.84
CA TYR A 86 1.81 -5.23 -5.84
C TYR A 86 2.63 -4.69 -4.67
N PHE A 87 3.71 -3.97 -4.96
CA PHE A 87 4.52 -3.31 -3.93
C PHE A 87 3.66 -2.36 -3.07
N THR A 88 2.82 -1.57 -3.73
CA THR A 88 1.90 -0.64 -3.08
C THR A 88 0.92 -1.37 -2.17
N CYS A 89 0.31 -2.46 -2.66
CA CYS A 89 -0.63 -3.28 -1.90
C CYS A 89 0.00 -3.91 -0.66
N ILE A 90 1.18 -4.52 -0.80
CA ILE A 90 1.93 -5.12 0.33
C ILE A 90 2.26 -4.06 1.38
N SER A 91 2.74 -2.90 0.94
CA SER A 91 3.07 -1.79 1.83
C SER A 91 1.83 -1.27 2.58
N LEU A 92 0.69 -1.22 1.90
CA LEU A 92 -0.60 -0.84 2.49
C LEU A 92 -1.04 -1.83 3.58
N ILE A 93 -0.93 -3.12 3.30
CA ILE A 93 -1.27 -4.19 4.25
C ILE A 93 -0.42 -4.05 5.51
N ILE A 94 0.89 -3.85 5.34
CA ILE A 94 1.83 -3.64 6.44
C ILE A 94 1.46 -2.40 7.25
N TYR A 95 1.13 -1.30 6.59
CA TYR A 95 0.65 -0.08 7.24
C TYR A 95 -0.60 -0.35 8.10
N TRP A 96 -1.62 -0.99 7.54
CA TRP A 96 -2.87 -1.27 8.25
C TRP A 96 -2.68 -2.26 9.41
N ILE A 97 -1.85 -3.30 9.23
CA ILE A 97 -1.51 -4.22 10.32
C ILE A 97 -0.79 -3.48 11.43
N SER A 98 0.18 -2.63 11.10
CA SER A 98 0.94 -1.85 12.10
C SER A 98 0.03 -0.91 12.88
N MET A 99 -0.87 -0.20 12.19
CA MET A 99 -1.88 0.65 12.82
C MET A 99 -2.83 -0.14 13.71
N PHE A 100 -3.26 -1.33 13.27
CA PHE A 100 -4.15 -2.20 14.04
C PHE A 100 -3.47 -2.73 15.31
N ILE A 101 -2.21 -3.17 15.23
CA ILE A 101 -1.43 -3.59 16.40
C ILE A 101 -1.29 -2.42 17.39
N GLY A 102 -0.93 -1.23 16.91
CA GLY A 102 -0.84 -0.03 17.77
C GLY A 102 -2.17 0.33 18.43
N PHE A 103 -3.27 0.23 17.68
CA PHE A 103 -4.62 0.44 18.20
C PHE A 103 -4.99 -0.58 19.29
N LEU A 104 -4.67 -1.87 19.09
CA LEU A 104 -4.92 -2.92 20.08
C LEU A 104 -4.14 -2.69 21.38
N GLY A 105 -2.87 -2.28 21.28
CA GLY A 105 -2.05 -1.92 22.43
C GLY A 105 -2.60 -0.69 23.16
N HIS A 106 -2.94 0.37 22.44
CA HIS A 106 -3.42 1.62 23.04
C HIS A 106 -4.82 1.48 23.67
N GLN A 107 -5.75 0.83 22.99
CA GLN A 107 -7.16 0.80 23.39
C GLN A 107 -7.51 -0.37 24.32
N PHE A 108 -6.85 -1.52 24.15
CA PHE A 108 -7.17 -2.74 24.88
C PHE A 108 -6.02 -3.24 25.76
N GLY A 109 -4.85 -2.58 25.73
CA GLY A 109 -3.66 -3.03 26.47
C GLY A 109 -3.08 -4.35 25.92
N ILE A 110 -3.48 -4.78 24.72
CA ILE A 110 -3.00 -6.02 24.12
C ILE A 110 -1.70 -5.74 23.40
N ASN A 111 -0.59 -6.18 23.98
CA ASN A 111 0.73 -6.01 23.39
C ASN A 111 1.10 -7.27 22.58
N ILE A 112 0.93 -7.21 21.25
CA ILE A 112 1.21 -8.33 20.33
C ILE A 112 2.71 -8.53 20.12
N LEU A 113 3.53 -7.55 20.54
CA LEU A 113 4.99 -7.54 20.37
C LEU A 113 5.74 -7.97 21.65
N GLU A 114 5.03 -8.38 22.70
CA GLU A 114 5.59 -8.94 23.95
C GLU A 114 5.56 -10.47 23.98
#